data_AF-A0A558R1F1-F1
#
_entry.id   AF-A0A558R1F1-F1
#
_cell.length_a   1.000
_cell.length_b   1.000
_cell.length_c   1.000
_cell.angle_alpha   90.00
_cell.angle_beta   90.00
_cell.angle_gamma   90.00
#
_symmetry.space_group_name_H-M   'P 1'
#
loop_
_entity.id
_entity.type
_entity.pdbx_description
1 polymer ?
#
loop_
_entity_poly.entity_id
_entity_poly.type
_entity_poly.pdbx_seq_one_letter_code
_entity_poly.pdbx_strand_id
1 'polypeptide(L)'
;MRAFVKSVLVGSLAPAVPLMLITSFVGFSVAMHGGLLTGLYLATLPFIIALPIVLTCSLLIGLPFTALLRRAGRESATAYIIGGGIAGLSVPVMCMMLIGDNIQTYWLGLLGGFSGTVTGRTWWVSGRESTLFADIDS
;
A
#
# COMPACT_ATOMS: atom_id res chain seq x y z
N MET A 1 -0.71 10.21 14.48
CA MET A 1 0.36 9.64 13.62
C MET A 1 0.42 8.11 13.62
N ARG A 2 0.24 7.41 14.74
CA ARG A 2 0.28 5.93 14.78
C ARG A 2 -0.67 5.24 13.77
N ALA A 3 -1.89 5.74 13.62
CA ALA A 3 -2.85 5.24 12.63
C ALA A 3 -2.35 5.34 11.18
N PHE A 4 -1.62 6.42 10.84
CA PHE A 4 -1.00 6.59 9.52
C PHE A 4 0.04 5.54 9.24
N VAL A 5 1.00 5.40 10.15
CA VAL A 5 2.10 4.45 10.02
C VAL A 5 1.55 3.02 9.90
N LYS A 6 0.59 2.65 10.76
CA LYS A 6 -0.07 1.34 10.68
C LYS A 6 -0.75 1.11 9.33
N SER A 7 -1.45 2.11 8.80
CA SER A 7 -2.16 1.99 7.51
C SER A 7 -1.20 1.83 6.34
N VAL A 8 -0.11 2.61 6.31
CA VAL A 8 0.93 2.51 5.27
C VAL A 8 1.66 1.17 5.36
N LEU A 9 2.00 0.70 6.56
CA LEU A 9 2.66 -0.59 6.75
C LEU A 9 1.77 -1.75 6.28
N VAL A 10 0.52 -1.82 6.75
CA VAL A 10 -0.43 -2.86 6.34
C VAL A 10 -0.73 -2.77 4.84
N GLY A 11 -0.88 -1.56 4.32
CA GLY A 11 -1.07 -1.28 2.89
C GLY A 11 0.08 -1.76 2.02
N SER A 12 1.32 -1.56 2.46
CA SER A 12 2.53 -2.02 1.76
C SER A 12 2.74 -3.53 1.87
N LEU A 13 2.40 -4.13 3.01
CA LEU A 13 2.51 -5.57 3.25
C LEU A 13 1.46 -6.37 2.46
N ALA A 14 0.25 -5.83 2.28
CA ALA A 14 -0.82 -6.53 1.57
C ALA A 14 -0.42 -7.07 0.18
N PRO A 15 0.17 -6.27 -0.74
CA PRO A 15 0.70 -6.78 -1.99
C PRO A 15 2.10 -7.40 -1.85
N ALA A 16 2.92 -6.95 -0.89
CA ALA A 16 4.29 -7.41 -0.74
C ALA A 16 4.36 -8.85 -0.20
N VAL A 17 3.49 -9.27 0.71
CA VAL A 17 3.54 -10.61 1.31
C VAL A 17 3.42 -11.73 0.27
N PRO A 18 2.44 -11.74 -0.66
CA PRO A 18 2.39 -12.74 -1.72
C PRO A 18 3.65 -12.73 -2.60
N LEU A 19 4.14 -11.54 -2.96
CA LEU A 19 5.35 -11.40 -3.77
C LEU A 19 6.61 -11.84 -3.02
N MET A 20 6.70 -11.55 -1.73
CA MET A 20 7.78 -11.97 -0.85
C MET A 20 7.79 -13.49 -0.71
N LEU A 21 6.65 -14.17 -0.64
CA LEU A 21 6.62 -15.63 -0.62
C LEU A 21 7.22 -16.23 -1.91
N ILE A 22 6.82 -15.70 -3.07
CA ILE A 22 7.34 -16.14 -4.36
C ILE A 22 8.84 -15.85 -4.49
N THR A 23 9.25 -14.61 -4.19
CA THR A 23 10.65 -14.17 -4.28
C THR A 23 11.54 -14.79 -3.21
N SER A 24 11.00 -15.18 -2.05
CA SER A 24 11.75 -15.92 -1.02
C SER A 24 12.08 -17.33 -1.49
N PHE A 25 11.19 -17.98 -2.24
CA PHE A 25 11.48 -19.29 -2.83
C PHE A 25 12.63 -19.18 -3.86
N VAL A 26 12.58 -18.16 -4.72
CA VAL A 26 13.66 -17.86 -5.67
C VAL A 26 14.96 -17.50 -4.93
N GLY A 27 14.86 -16.64 -3.92
CA GLY A 27 16.00 -16.19 -3.11
C GLY A 27 16.66 -17.34 -2.35
N PHE A 28 15.89 -18.28 -1.83
CA PHE A 28 16.38 -19.50 -1.21
C PHE A 28 17.17 -20.36 -2.20
N SER A 29 16.64 -20.54 -3.42
CA SER A 29 17.35 -21.26 -4.48
C SER A 29 18.69 -20.59 -4.80
N VAL A 30 18.73 -19.26 -4.94
CA VAL A 30 19.96 -18.50 -5.18
C VAL A 30 20.95 -18.61 -4.02
N ALA A 31 20.46 -18.58 -2.77
CA ALA A 31 21.31 -18.74 -1.59
C ALA A 31 21.99 -20.12 -1.54
N MET A 32 21.28 -21.18 -1.95
CA MET A 32 21.83 -22.54 -2.03
C MET A 32 22.95 -22.69 -3.05
N HIS A 33 23.03 -21.81 -4.05
CA HIS A 33 24.13 -21.77 -5.04
C HIS A 33 25.26 -20.81 -4.63
N GLY A 34 25.35 -20.43 -3.35
CA GLY A 34 26.42 -19.59 -2.79
C GLY A 34 26.10 -18.09 -2.79
N GLY A 35 24.94 -17.67 -3.28
CA GLY A 35 24.54 -16.26 -3.35
C GLY A 35 23.67 -15.79 -2.17
N LEU A 36 24.11 -15.96 -0.91
CA LEU A 36 23.27 -15.65 0.27
C LEU A 36 22.76 -14.20 0.27
N LEU A 37 23.65 -13.22 0.04
CA LEU A 37 23.28 -11.80 0.01
C LEU A 37 22.30 -11.50 -1.12
N THR A 38 22.51 -12.06 -2.31
CA THR A 38 21.62 -11.91 -3.46
C THR A 38 20.25 -12.53 -3.17
N GLY A 39 20.22 -13.71 -2.54
CA GLY A 39 18.98 -14.37 -2.14
C GLY A 39 18.16 -13.54 -1.15
N LEU A 40 18.82 -12.99 -0.12
CA LEU A 40 18.18 -12.11 0.86
C LEU A 40 17.68 -10.80 0.22
N TYR A 41 18.48 -10.22 -0.66
CA TYR A 41 18.11 -9.03 -1.41
C TYR A 41 16.85 -9.29 -2.23
N LEU A 42 16.80 -10.37 -3.01
CA LEU A 42 15.63 -10.74 -3.81
C LEU A 42 14.37 -10.98 -2.97
N ALA A 43 14.51 -11.64 -1.82
CA ALA A 43 13.38 -11.93 -0.92
C ALA A 43 12.78 -10.66 -0.28
N THR A 44 13.60 -9.65 -0.02
CA THR A 44 13.17 -8.39 0.64
C THR A 44 12.81 -7.28 -0.34
N LEU A 45 13.23 -7.39 -1.60
CA LEU A 45 13.03 -6.42 -2.67
C LEU A 45 11.58 -5.96 -2.85
N PRO A 46 10.55 -6.87 -2.85
CA PRO A 46 9.16 -6.44 -3.03
C PRO A 46 8.70 -5.45 -1.95
N PHE A 47 9.13 -5.65 -0.70
CA PHE A 47 8.77 -4.79 0.41
C PHE A 47 9.50 -3.44 0.35
N ILE A 48 10.80 -3.46 0.02
CA ILE A 48 11.62 -2.25 -0.16
C ILE A 48 11.04 -1.33 -1.23
N ILE A 49 10.45 -1.90 -2.30
CA ILE A 49 9.80 -1.12 -3.35
C ILE A 49 8.39 -0.67 -2.94
N ALA A 50 7.58 -1.57 -2.36
CA ALA A 50 6.19 -1.26 -2.03
C ALA A 50 6.05 -0.15 -0.98
N LEU A 51 6.90 -0.16 0.05
CA LEU A 51 6.82 0.78 1.17
C LEU A 51 6.94 2.26 0.76
N PRO A 52 7.99 2.71 0.02
CA PRO A 52 8.11 4.10 -0.39
C PRO A 52 6.99 4.53 -1.36
N ILE A 53 6.52 3.62 -2.22
CA ILE A 53 5.41 3.92 -3.15
C ILE A 53 4.12 4.19 -2.38
N VAL A 54 3.74 3.28 -1.48
CA VAL A 54 2.52 3.41 -0.67
C VAL A 54 2.61 4.63 0.25
N LEU A 55 3.77 4.88 0.85
CA LEU A 55 4.01 6.06 1.68
C LEU A 55 3.81 7.34 0.87
N THR A 56 4.45 7.45 -0.29
CA THR A 56 4.37 8.63 -1.16
C THR A 56 2.95 8.88 -1.65
N CYS A 57 2.25 7.83 -2.11
CA CYS A 57 0.85 7.94 -2.52
C CYS A 57 -0.06 8.36 -1.35
N SER A 58 0.18 7.81 -0.15
CA SER A 58 -0.59 8.17 1.03
C SER A 58 -0.37 9.63 1.44
N LEU A 59 0.84 10.16 1.27
CA LEU A 59 1.15 11.56 1.54
C LEU A 59 0.56 12.51 0.48
N LEU A 60 0.76 12.20 -0.80
CA LEU A 60 0.38 13.08 -1.91
C LEU A 60 -1.10 13.02 -2.26
N ILE A 61 -1.74 11.87 -2.05
CA ILE A 61 -3.14 11.63 -2.45
C ILE A 61 -3.99 11.35 -1.21
N GLY A 62 -3.55 10.44 -0.35
CA GLY A 62 -4.35 9.97 0.80
C GLY A 62 -4.68 11.07 1.82
N LEU A 63 -3.70 11.83 2.27
CA LEU A 63 -3.89 12.95 3.21
C LEU A 63 -4.79 14.06 2.68
N PRO A 64 -4.56 14.63 1.48
CA PRO A 64 -5.44 15.66 0.94
C PRO A 64 -6.85 15.12 0.66
N PHE A 65 -6.98 13.87 0.19
CA PHE A 65 -8.28 13.24 0.01
C PHE A 65 -9.05 13.09 1.33
N THR A 66 -8.36 12.67 2.39
CA THR A 66 -8.92 12.61 3.75
C THR A 66 -9.40 13.99 4.23
N ALA A 67 -8.57 15.03 4.05
CA ALA A 67 -8.93 16.39 4.44
C ALA A 67 -10.16 16.91 3.68
N LEU A 68 -10.28 16.59 2.39
CA LEU A 68 -11.44 16.94 1.57
C LEU A 68 -12.71 16.23 2.03
N LEU A 69 -12.66 14.92 2.28
CA LEU A 69 -13.80 14.15 2.78
C LEU A 69 -14.28 14.65 4.15
N ARG A 70 -13.34 14.99 5.03
CA ARG A 70 -13.63 15.55 6.35
C ARG A 70 -14.31 16.91 6.26
N ARG A 71 -13.80 17.81 5.42
CA ARG A 71 -14.42 19.13 5.19
C ARG A 71 -15.81 19.04 4.58
N ALA A 72 -16.05 18.03 3.75
CA ALA A 72 -17.36 17.81 3.13
C ALA A 72 -18.36 17.09 4.07
N GLY A 73 -17.94 16.61 5.24
CA GLY A 73 -18.79 15.81 6.13
C GLY A 73 -19.23 14.46 5.54
N ARG A 74 -18.48 13.93 4.56
CA ARG A 74 -18.82 12.69 3.82
C ARG A 74 -17.88 11.53 4.16
N GLU A 75 -17.28 11.55 5.35
CA GLU A 75 -16.40 10.48 5.79
C GLU A 75 -17.18 9.17 5.94
N SER A 76 -16.74 8.15 5.21
CA SER A 76 -17.31 6.81 5.31
C SER A 76 -16.25 5.77 4.98
N ALA A 77 -16.37 4.58 5.57
CA ALA A 77 -15.49 3.44 5.27
C ALA A 77 -15.39 3.19 3.76
N THR A 78 -16.55 3.21 3.08
CA THR A 78 -16.66 2.97 1.64
C THR A 78 -15.93 4.03 0.83
N ALA A 79 -15.99 5.32 1.20
CA ALA A 79 -15.26 6.38 0.52
C ALA A 79 -13.74 6.18 0.60
N TYR A 80 -13.22 5.76 1.76
CA TYR A 80 -11.78 5.46 1.91
C TYR A 80 -11.35 4.22 1.14
N ILE A 81 -12.17 3.17 1.12
CA ILE A 81 -11.88 1.94 0.37
C ILE A 81 -11.87 2.23 -1.13
N ILE A 82 -12.93 2.83 -1.66
CA ILE A 82 -13.05 3.13 -3.10
C ILE A 82 -12.02 4.17 -3.52
N GLY A 83 -11.86 5.26 -2.77
CA GLY A 83 -10.88 6.30 -3.07
C GLY A 83 -9.45 5.78 -3.05
N GLY A 84 -9.11 4.97 -2.03
CA GLY A 84 -7.82 4.28 -1.95
C GLY A 84 -7.61 3.31 -3.12
N GLY A 85 -8.62 2.53 -3.48
CA GLY A 85 -8.56 1.60 -4.61
C GLY A 85 -8.36 2.29 -5.96
N ILE A 86 -9.11 3.36 -6.23
CA ILE A 86 -8.99 4.14 -7.47
C ILE A 86 -7.60 4.80 -7.54
N ALA A 87 -7.16 5.46 -6.47
CA ALA A 87 -5.84 6.09 -6.42
C ALA A 87 -4.71 5.06 -6.55
N GLY A 88 -4.83 3.93 -5.87
CA GLY A 88 -3.87 2.84 -5.93
C GLY A 88 -3.78 2.18 -7.31
N LEU A 89 -4.89 2.13 -8.06
CA LEU A 89 -4.91 1.62 -9.42
C LEU A 89 -4.40 2.64 -10.44
N SER A 90 -4.74 3.92 -10.25
CA SER A 90 -4.39 4.98 -11.21
C SER A 90 -2.89 5.25 -11.26
N VAL A 91 -2.18 5.22 -10.14
CA VAL A 91 -0.74 5.53 -10.09
C VAL A 91 0.09 4.56 -10.94
N PRO A 92 0.01 3.22 -10.77
CA PRO A 92 0.72 2.28 -11.64
C PRO A 92 0.30 2.39 -13.11
N VAL A 93 -0.99 2.59 -13.38
CA VAL A 93 -1.51 2.74 -14.75
C VAL A 93 -0.93 3.99 -15.43
N MET A 94 -0.85 5.12 -14.72
CA MET A 94 -0.22 6.33 -15.22
C MET A 94 1.28 6.12 -15.49
N CYS A 95 1.99 5.44 -14.59
CA CYS A 95 3.40 5.11 -14.81
C CYS A 95 3.59 4.24 -16.06
N MET A 96 2.71 3.27 -16.33
CA MET A 96 2.78 2.44 -17.54
C MET A 96 2.60 3.27 -18.81
N MET A 97 1.62 4.18 -18.83
CA MET A 97 1.37 5.05 -19.97
C MET A 97 2.58 5.95 -20.29
N LEU A 98 3.38 6.32 -19.29
CA LEU A 98 4.56 7.17 -19.45
C LEU A 98 5.83 6.40 -19.88
N ILE A 99 5.97 5.14 -19.47
CA ILE A 99 7.20 4.35 -19.69
C ILE A 99 7.14 3.53 -21.00
N GLY A 100 5.94 3.36 -21.58
CA GLY A 100 5.73 2.65 -22.84
C GLY A 100 5.31 1.19 -22.64
N ASP A 101 4.39 0.76 -23.50
CA ASP A 101 3.58 -0.46 -23.39
C ASP A 101 4.38 -1.72 -23.04
N ASN A 102 4.21 -2.18 -21.81
CA ASN A 102 4.46 -3.56 -21.44
C ASN A 102 3.16 -4.13 -20.87
N ILE A 103 2.37 -4.78 -21.72
CA ILE A 103 1.14 -5.52 -21.36
C ILE A 103 1.35 -6.43 -20.13
N GLN A 104 2.57 -6.90 -19.92
CA GLN A 104 2.95 -7.71 -18.77
C GLN A 104 2.89 -6.98 -17.43
N THR A 105 2.63 -5.67 -17.37
CA THR A 105 2.66 -4.89 -16.13
C THR A 105 1.30 -4.61 -15.52
N TYR A 106 0.17 -4.86 -16.21
CA TYR A 106 -1.19 -4.51 -15.71
C TYR A 106 -1.53 -5.07 -14.31
N TRP A 107 -0.96 -6.22 -13.94
CA TRP A 107 -1.14 -6.80 -12.61
C TRP A 107 -0.59 -5.88 -11.49
N LEU A 108 0.38 -5.00 -11.77
CA LEU A 108 0.85 -3.98 -10.84
C LEU A 108 -0.26 -2.95 -10.52
N GLY A 109 -1.12 -2.63 -11.49
CA GLY A 109 -2.29 -1.78 -11.25
C GLY A 109 -3.31 -2.45 -10.33
N LEU A 110 -3.53 -3.75 -10.49
CA LEU A 110 -4.39 -4.53 -9.60
C LEU A 110 -3.82 -4.60 -8.18
N LEU A 111 -2.51 -4.84 -8.04
CA LEU A 111 -1.84 -4.83 -6.74
C LEU A 111 -1.83 -3.45 -6.10
N GLY A 112 -1.65 -2.38 -6.89
CA GLY A 112 -1.76 -1.01 -6.43
C GLY A 112 -3.16 -0.70 -5.93
N GLY A 113 -4.20 -1.08 -6.67
CA GLY A 113 -5.60 -0.94 -6.25
C GLY A 113 -5.89 -1.74 -4.97
N PHE A 114 -5.44 -2.99 -4.88
CA PHE A 114 -5.57 -3.80 -3.68
C PHE A 114 -4.85 -3.17 -2.48
N SER A 115 -3.61 -2.74 -2.66
CA SER A 115 -2.86 -2.00 -1.63
C SER A 115 -3.59 -0.75 -1.16
N GLY A 116 -4.12 0.04 -2.10
CA GLY A 116 -4.87 1.26 -1.82
C GLY A 116 -6.17 1.00 -1.04
N THR A 117 -6.95 -0.02 -1.42
CA THR A 117 -8.16 -0.42 -0.68
C THR A 117 -7.85 -0.87 0.75
N VAL A 118 -6.80 -1.69 0.94
CA VAL A 118 -6.36 -2.14 2.26
C VAL A 118 -5.86 -0.97 3.10
N THR A 119 -5.09 -0.05 2.51
CA THR A 119 -4.61 1.16 3.18
C THR A 119 -5.78 2.02 3.66
N GLY A 120 -6.75 2.30 2.77
CA GLY A 120 -7.93 3.09 3.09
C GLY A 120 -8.81 2.45 4.17
N ARG A 121 -9.03 1.13 4.11
CA ARG A 121 -9.75 0.39 5.15
C ARG A 121 -9.03 0.48 6.49
N THR A 122 -7.73 0.24 6.51
CA THR A 122 -6.91 0.25 7.74
C THR A 122 -6.88 1.65 8.37
N TRP A 123 -6.83 2.69 7.54
CA TRP A 123 -6.92 4.08 7.95
C TRP A 123 -8.24 4.38 8.67
N TRP A 124 -9.37 4.00 8.07
CA TRP A 124 -10.69 4.17 8.68
C TRP A 124 -10.81 3.46 10.03
N VAL A 125 -10.41 2.19 10.10
CA VAL A 125 -10.49 1.41 11.33
C VAL A 125 -9.61 2.01 12.43
N SER A 126 -8.36 2.33 12.10
CA SER A 126 -7.40 2.90 13.07
C SER A 126 -7.75 4.33 13.50
N GLY A 127 -8.39 5.11 12.62
CA GLY A 127 -8.88 6.44 12.92
C GLY A 127 -10.07 6.42 13.90
N ARG A 128 -10.98 5.44 13.75
CA ARG A 128 -12.11 5.25 14.68
C ARG A 128 -11.69 4.78 16.07
N GLU A 129 -10.67 3.93 16.16
CA GLU A 129 -10.08 3.57 17.46
C GLU A 129 -9.58 4.82 18.18
N SER A 130 -8.88 5.74 17.49
CA SER A 130 -8.35 6.95 18.13
C SER A 130 -9.42 7.94 18.61
N THR A 131 -10.61 7.96 18.01
CA THR A 131 -11.72 8.81 18.49
C THR A 131 -12.44 8.19 19.68
N LEU A 132 -12.59 6.86 19.71
CA LEU A 132 -13.27 6.15 20.81
C LEU A 132 -12.52 6.31 22.15
N PHE A 133 -11.18 6.27 22.14
CA PHE A 133 -10.39 6.49 23.35
C PHE A 133 -10.40 7.95 23.81
N ALA A 134 -10.59 8.91 22.91
CA ALA A 134 -10.67 10.32 23.27
C ALA A 134 -11.97 10.66 24.03
N ASP A 135 -13.06 9.93 23.78
CA ASP A 135 -14.36 10.10 24.48
C ASP A 135 -14.41 9.39 25.85
N ILE A 136 -13.50 8.45 26.14
CA ILE A 136 -13.43 7.76 27.44
C ILE A 136 -12.64 8.60 28.46
N ASP A 137 -11.75 9.48 27.98
CA ASP A 137 -10.89 10.34 28.80
C ASP A 137 -11.46 11.77 29.00
N SER A 138 -12.69 12.04 28.53
CA SER A 138 -13.41 13.33 28.66
C SER A 138 -14.61 13.25 29.60
#